data_AF-A0A3T7RY69-F1
#
_entry.id   AF-A0A3T7RY69-F1
#
_cell.length_a   1.000
_cell.length_b   1.000
_cell.length_c   1.000
_cell.angle_alpha   90.00
_cell.angle_beta   90.00
_cell.angle_gamma   90.00
#
_symmetry.space_group_name_H-M   'P 1'
#
loop_
_entity.id
_entity.type
_entity.pdbx_description
1 polymer ?
#
loop_
_entity_poly.entity_id
_entity_poly.type
_entity_poly.pdbx_seq_one_letter_code
_entity_poly.pdbx_strand_id
1 'polypeptide(L)' 'MQNLKATRSKHRTLKKPLGRKEGSKHKLSIYTLKLKGYKQAQVAKLLNISLSTVKRHWSNGIIG' A
#
# COMPACT_ATOMS: atom_id res chain seq x y z
N MET A 1 14.37 42.30 18.87
CA MET A 1 13.44 41.61 17.94
C MET A 1 13.85 40.16 17.83
N GLN A 2 13.06 39.22 18.39
CA GLN A 2 13.40 37.79 18.40
C GLN A 2 13.01 37.13 17.07
N ASN A 3 13.95 36.38 16.50
CA ASN A 3 13.88 35.73 15.19
C ASN A 3 12.91 34.52 15.21
N LEU A 4 11.70 34.71 14.69
CA LEU A 4 10.65 33.68 14.58
C LEU A 4 10.92 32.68 13.43
N LYS A 5 12.11 32.09 13.34
CA LYS A 5 12.37 30.92 12.46
C LYS A 5 11.97 29.60 13.12
N ALA A 6 10.80 29.56 13.75
CA ALA A 6 10.27 28.36 14.39
C ALA A 6 8.73 28.31 14.37
N THR A 7 8.10 28.47 13.20
CA THR A 7 6.64 28.30 13.05
C THR A 7 6.24 26.97 12.43
N ARG A 8 7.04 25.90 12.58
CA ARG A 8 6.50 24.53 12.46
C ARG A 8 5.95 24.14 13.82
N SER A 9 4.66 24.39 14.02
CA SER A 9 3.92 24.00 15.22
C SER A 9 4.18 22.53 15.57
N LYS A 10 4.72 22.28 16.78
CA LYS A 10 4.88 20.94 17.38
C LYS A 10 3.55 20.16 17.47
N HIS A 11 2.42 20.84 17.30
CA HIS A 11 1.07 20.32 17.50
C HIS A 11 0.20 20.38 16.24
N ARG A 12 0.78 20.31 15.03
CA ARG A 12 -0.02 20.00 13.84
C ARG A 12 -0.42 18.52 13.92
N THR A 13 -1.41 18.23 14.76
CA THR A 13 -2.09 16.93 14.82
C THR A 13 -2.59 16.63 13.42
N LEU A 14 -1.92 15.70 12.73
CA LEU A 14 -2.34 15.21 11.43
C LEU A 14 -3.68 14.51 11.62
N LYS A 15 -4.79 15.26 11.48
CA LYS A 15 -6.16 14.72 11.62
C LYS A 15 -6.50 13.65 10.58
N LYS A 16 -5.70 13.50 9.53
CA LYS A 16 -5.89 12.51 8.46
C LYS A 16 -4.59 11.74 8.27
N PRO A 17 -4.65 10.40 8.12
CA PRO A 17 -3.48 9.63 7.74
C PRO A 17 -2.96 10.16 6.39
N LEU A 18 -1.65 10.36 6.29
CA LEU A 18 -1.05 10.73 5.01
C LEU A 18 -1.09 9.54 4.06
N GLY A 19 -1.29 9.83 2.78
CA GLY A 19 -1.25 8.83 1.71
C GLY A 19 -2.62 8.29 1.32
N ARG A 20 -2.61 7.28 0.46
CA ARG A 20 -3.81 6.62 -0.05
C ARG A 20 -4.34 5.66 1.01
N LYS A 21 -5.66 5.62 1.22
CA LYS A 21 -6.28 4.63 2.12
C LYS A 21 -5.76 3.22 1.81
N GLU A 22 -5.38 2.49 2.86
CA GLU A 22 -5.10 1.07 2.72
C GLU A 22 -6.34 0.34 2.20
N GLY A 23 -6.13 -0.53 1.20
CA GLY A 23 -7.23 -1.23 0.54
C GLY A 23 -7.09 -1.19 -0.98
N SER A 24 -6.30 -2.11 -1.52
CA SER A 24 -6.32 -2.39 -2.95
C SER A 24 -7.47 -3.34 -3.25
N LYS A 25 -8.33 -3.00 -4.24
CA LYS A 25 -9.30 -3.90 -4.89
C LYS A 25 -8.71 -5.30 -5.16
N HIS A 26 -7.40 -5.36 -5.44
CA HIS A 26 -6.72 -6.57 -5.86
C HIS A 26 -6.11 -7.36 -4.71
N LYS A 27 -6.02 -6.83 -3.48
CA LYS A 27 -5.35 -7.52 -2.35
C LYS A 27 -6.01 -8.87 -2.05
N LEU A 28 -7.34 -8.86 -1.88
CA LEU A 28 -8.13 -10.08 -1.65
C LEU A 28 -8.05 -11.04 -2.83
N SER A 29 -8.23 -10.56 -4.05
CA SER A 29 -8.19 -11.41 -5.24
C SER A 29 -6.84 -12.07 -5.47
N ILE A 30 -5.74 -11.33 -5.26
CA ILE A 30 -4.37 -11.85 -5.34
C ILE A 30 -4.15 -12.93 -4.27
N TYR A 31 -4.63 -12.69 -3.04
CA TYR A 31 -4.51 -13.64 -1.94
C TYR A 31 -5.31 -14.93 -2.21
N THR A 32 -6.56 -14.82 -2.67
CA THR A 32 -7.38 -15.98 -3.04
C THR A 32 -6.73 -16.81 -4.15
N LEU A 33 -6.18 -16.16 -5.19
CA LEU A 33 -5.50 -16.88 -6.27
C LEU A 33 -4.17 -17.50 -5.81
N LYS A 34 -3.44 -16.84 -4.91
CA LYS A 34 -2.24 -17.41 -4.27
C LYS A 34 -2.59 -18.68 -3.49
N LEU A 35 -3.65 -18.66 -2.68
CA LEU A 35 -4.12 -19.84 -1.93
C LEU A 35 -4.55 -20.99 -2.86
N LYS A 36 -5.09 -20.67 -4.04
CA LYS A 36 -5.41 -21.66 -5.07
C LYS A 36 -4.17 -22.22 -5.80
N GLY A 37 -2.96 -21.79 -5.47
CA GLY A 37 -1.71 -22.30 -6.06
C GLY A 37 -1.29 -21.64 -7.37
N TYR A 38 -1.91 -20.52 -7.76
CA TYR A 38 -1.54 -19.82 -9.00
C TYR A 38 -0.16 -19.14 -8.89
N LYS A 39 0.59 -19.11 -9.99
CA LYS A 39 1.87 -18.37 -10.08
C LYS A 39 1.62 -16.87 -10.26
N GLN A 40 2.55 -16.04 -9.81
CA GLN A 40 2.47 -14.57 -9.92
C GLN A 40 2.14 -14.07 -11.33
N ALA A 41 2.79 -14.63 -12.35
CA ALA A 41 2.55 -14.27 -13.75
C ALA A 41 1.14 -14.62 -14.24
N GLN A 42 0.57 -15.73 -13.75
CA GLN A 42 -0.81 -16.12 -14.07
C GLN A 42 -1.81 -15.19 -13.39
N VAL A 43 -1.55 -14.83 -12.13
CA VAL A 43 -2.38 -13.89 -11.36
C VAL A 43 -2.41 -12.50 -12.01
N ALA A 44 -1.28 -12.02 -12.52
CA ALA A 44 -1.20 -10.75 -13.24
C ALA A 44 -2.09 -10.74 -14.48
N LYS A 45 -2.06 -11.83 -15.27
CA LYS A 45 -2.89 -11.99 -16.46
C LYS A 45 -4.38 -12.11 -16.13
N LEU A 46 -4.73 -12.92 -15.12
CA LEU A 46 -6.11 -13.15 -14.69
C LEU A 46 -6.78 -11.89 -14.16
N LEU A 47 -6.06 -11.10 -13.36
CA LEU A 47 -6.61 -9.89 -12.76
C LEU A 47 -6.43 -8.63 -13.62
N ASN A 48 -5.82 -8.77 -14.81
CA ASN A 48 -5.45 -7.68 -15.71
C ASN A 48 -4.72 -6.54 -14.96
N ILE A 49 -3.66 -6.90 -14.24
CA ILE A 49 -2.83 -5.96 -13.47
C ILE A 49 -1.36 -6.19 -13.76
N SER A 50 -0.55 -5.16 -13.49
CA SER A 50 0.89 -5.26 -13.64
C SER A 50 1.48 -6.32 -12.70
N LEU A 51 2.53 -7.01 -13.15
CA LEU A 51 3.27 -7.96 -12.32
C LEU A 51 3.85 -7.28 -11.07
N SER A 52 4.24 -6.00 -11.16
CA SER A 52 4.67 -5.19 -10.02
C SER A 52 3.58 -5.05 -8.95
N THR A 53 2.32 -4.88 -9.35
CA THR A 53 1.18 -4.82 -8.41
C THR A 53 0.99 -6.17 -7.72
N VAL A 54 1.12 -7.27 -8.46
CA VAL A 54 1.06 -8.62 -7.88
C VAL A 54 2.18 -8.79 -6.86
N LYS A 55 3.44 -8.53 -7.23
CA LYS A 55 4.61 -8.67 -6.36
C LYS A 55 4.48 -7.84 -5.08
N ARG A 56 4.02 -6.58 -5.19
CA ARG A 56 3.75 -5.70 -4.03
C ARG A 56 2.80 -6.32 -3.02
N HIS A 57 1.82 -7.11 -3.46
CA HIS A 57 0.86 -7.79 -2.57
C HIS A 57 1.20 -9.27 -2.32
N TRP A 58 2.26 -9.81 -2.94
CA TRP A 58 2.60 -11.24 -2.88
C TRP A 58 3.46 -11.61 -1.67
N SER A 59 4.44 -10.76 -1.36
CA SER A 59 5.38 -10.93 -0.24
C SER A 59 4.94 -10.19 1.03
N ASN A 60 4.13 -9.14 0.89
CA ASN A 60 3.77 -8.25 1.99
C ASN A 60 2.64 -8.85 2.84
N GLY A 61 2.95 -9.94 3.55
CA GLY A 61 2.41 -10.14 4.88
C GLY A 61 3.31 -9.39 5.85
N ILE A 62 2.91 -8.17 6.24
CA ILE A 62 3.47 -7.39 7.35
C ILE A 62 4.90 -6.85 7.10
N ILE A 63 5.07 -5.53 7.14
CA ILE A 63 6.14 -4.78 7.83
C ILE A 63 5.80 -3.28 7.72
N GLY A 64 5.61 -2.64 8.89
CA GLY A 64 5.82 -1.20 9.13
C GLY A 64 4.64 -0.29 8.91
#